data_AF-A0A1G2FC01-F1
#
_entry.id   AF-A0A1G2FC01-F1
#
_cell.length_a   1.000
_cell.length_b   1.000
_cell.length_c   1.000
_cell.angle_alpha   90.00
_cell.angle_beta   90.00
_cell.angle_gamma   90.00
#
_symmetry.space_group_name_H-M   'P 1'
#
loop_
_entity.id
_entity.type
_entity.pdbx_description
1 polymer ?
#
loop_
_entity_poly.entity_id
_entity_poly.type
_entity_poly.pdbx_seq_one_letter_code
_entity_poly.pdbx_strand_id
1 'polypeptide(L)'
;MPILSQPTEELIQEFKRFILTKPEEGSTIHVDYIASKVASFYERIRKILDYQEEHLLRKNAIDRMLKRRLILQTNNKGGMAESLICELIRAGYLPNDAIPESEIGAVELIISKYVFLIDASADLPQKQREGTFNWLISLASCEIEEKLAPPHKDQALADYMYAVIKERIVLRNTNLNQDEKDTQVFIAIQKALLRTDRALLNYRLLKWHYPEWTQTDQQFLTEIIPQIASMKLALSQKIDHPLGPKFFKICNQYNTPYLVLGDVLLENSDALNQPERLEDLIKEAYQERYKRSKNKLRRAAVLSTLSIFVTKILLALAIEVPFDLYIAHQLILLNLGINILFPPLLMFLIVKSIKPPKEENAQKVVLEVMKITYQTKTQDQYEIKTVVERNVFLRGIINLFYLITFLVTFGLIIWALDKLNFSWLSMVIFLVFISLICFAGLRIRQRSKELSVEKEKESGWVFWIELFALPLVRVGKWLSNQWTRFNILVVIFDLILEVPFQIFVQFLENWRRFLKEKKEEIQ
;
A
#
# COMPACT_ATOMS: atom_id res chain seq x y z
N MET A 1 -5.50 -29.32 30.58
CA MET A 1 -5.86 -28.08 29.86
C MET A 1 -4.75 -27.79 28.85
N PRO A 2 -5.06 -27.38 27.61
CA PRO A 2 -4.02 -27.01 26.67
C PRO A 2 -3.28 -25.76 27.20
N ILE A 3 -1.95 -25.80 27.20
CA ILE A 3 -1.10 -24.72 27.70
C ILE A 3 -0.89 -23.71 26.56
N LEU A 4 -1.16 -22.43 26.84
CA LEU A 4 -0.93 -21.34 25.89
C LEU A 4 0.57 -21.21 25.60
N SER A 5 0.92 -20.80 24.37
CA SER A 5 2.31 -20.47 24.06
C SER A 5 2.68 -19.12 24.69
N GLN A 6 3.94 -18.96 25.12
CA GLN A 6 4.42 -17.69 25.71
C GLN A 6 4.12 -16.47 24.81
N PRO A 7 4.35 -16.50 23.48
CA PRO A 7 4.01 -15.38 22.62
C PRO A 7 2.50 -15.06 22.60
N THR A 8 1.65 -16.06 22.83
CA THR A 8 0.19 -15.86 22.90
C THR A 8 -0.21 -15.15 24.19
N GLU A 9 0.45 -15.45 25.31
CA GLU A 9 0.21 -14.76 26.58
C GLU A 9 0.60 -13.28 26.50
N GLU A 10 1.76 -12.98 25.89
CA GLU A 10 2.22 -11.61 25.63
C GLU A 10 1.22 -10.84 24.74
N LEU A 11 0.71 -11.49 23.68
CA LEU A 11 -0.32 -10.91 22.81
C LEU A 11 -1.61 -10.55 23.57
N ILE A 12 -2.09 -11.44 24.46
CA ILE A 12 -3.29 -11.18 25.27
C ILE A 12 -3.08 -9.97 26.18
N GLN A 13 -1.90 -9.85 26.79
CA GLN A 13 -1.58 -8.73 27.69
C GLN A 13 -1.61 -7.39 26.94
N GLU A 14 -1.00 -7.33 25.76
CA GLU A 14 -1.01 -6.13 24.91
C GLU A 14 -2.42 -5.76 24.45
N PHE A 15 -3.25 -6.74 24.07
CA PHE A 15 -4.65 -6.49 23.71
C PHE A 15 -5.48 -5.99 24.90
N LYS A 16 -5.26 -6.51 26.11
CA LYS A 16 -5.95 -6.04 27.33
C LYS A 16 -5.56 -4.61 27.71
N ARG A 17 -4.29 -4.22 27.54
CA ARG A 17 -3.83 -2.83 27.77
C ARG A 17 -4.53 -1.85 26.83
N PHE A 18 -4.70 -2.22 25.56
CA PHE A 18 -5.35 -1.39 24.56
C PHE A 18 -6.84 -1.10 24.85
N ILE A 19 -7.61 -2.09 25.30
CA ILE A 19 -9.05 -1.92 25.61
C ILE A 19 -9.26 -0.89 26.75
N LEU A 20 -8.26 -0.67 27.60
CA LEU A 20 -8.35 0.18 28.79
C LEU A 20 -7.91 1.64 28.57
N THR A 21 -7.30 1.97 27.44
CA THR A 21 -6.89 3.35 27.13
C THR A 21 -8.10 4.22 26.76
N LYS A 22 -8.47 5.15 27.65
CA LYS A 22 -9.47 6.21 27.38
C LYS A 22 -8.85 7.32 26.53
N PRO A 23 -9.64 8.00 25.67
CA PRO A 23 -9.17 9.21 24.99
C PRO A 23 -8.85 10.32 26.01
N GLU A 24 -7.80 11.09 25.74
CA GLU A 24 -7.41 12.25 26.55
C GLU A 24 -8.50 13.34 26.51
N GLU A 25 -8.85 13.89 27.68
CA GLU A 25 -9.80 14.99 27.81
C GLU A 25 -9.09 16.34 27.53
N GLY A 26 -9.59 17.13 26.56
CA GLY A 26 -9.03 18.43 26.19
C GLY A 26 -9.86 19.19 25.13
N SER A 27 -9.46 20.42 24.80
CA SER A 27 -10.01 21.17 23.66
C SER A 27 -9.67 20.45 22.36
N THR A 28 -10.68 20.23 21.51
CA THR A 28 -10.52 19.50 20.25
C THR A 28 -10.59 20.43 19.05
N ILE A 29 -9.91 20.03 17.98
CA ILE A 29 -9.85 20.79 16.75
C ILE A 29 -11.18 20.67 16.00
N HIS A 30 -11.82 21.80 15.75
CA HIS A 30 -13.08 21.91 15.03
C HIS A 30 -12.86 22.48 13.62
N VAL A 31 -13.49 21.88 12.63
CA VAL A 31 -13.53 22.39 11.26
C VAL A 31 -14.94 22.48 10.70
N ASP A 32 -15.14 23.46 9.82
CA ASP A 32 -16.41 23.74 9.18
C ASP A 32 -17.01 22.54 8.43
N TYR A 33 -18.28 22.23 8.72
CA TYR A 33 -18.99 21.09 8.14
C TYR A 33 -19.25 21.19 6.63
N ILE A 34 -19.49 22.41 6.10
CA ILE A 34 -19.75 22.62 4.67
C ILE A 34 -18.45 22.51 3.88
N ALA A 35 -17.38 23.15 4.36
CA ALA A 35 -16.05 23.01 3.79
C ALA A 35 -15.60 21.54 3.79
N SER A 36 -15.86 20.81 4.89
CA SER A 36 -15.57 19.38 5.00
C SER A 36 -16.36 18.53 3.99
N LYS A 37 -17.63 18.84 3.74
CA LYS A 37 -18.41 18.15 2.69
C LYS A 37 -17.79 18.32 1.32
N VAL A 38 -17.41 19.54 0.95
CA VAL A 38 -16.78 19.83 -0.35
C VAL A 38 -15.44 19.11 -0.46
N ALA A 39 -14.57 19.23 0.53
CA ALA A 39 -13.27 18.55 0.56
C ALA A 39 -13.41 17.02 0.48
N SER A 40 -14.35 16.44 1.22
CA SER A 40 -14.62 15.00 1.17
C SER A 40 -15.11 14.51 -0.19
N PHE A 41 -15.81 15.37 -0.96
CA PHE A 41 -16.25 15.03 -2.33
C PHE A 41 -15.06 14.94 -3.29
N TYR A 42 -14.14 15.90 -3.24
CA TYR A 42 -12.91 15.84 -4.03
C TYR A 42 -12.06 14.62 -3.68
N GLU A 43 -11.93 14.29 -2.40
CA GLU A 43 -11.21 13.09 -1.97
C GLU A 43 -11.87 11.79 -2.43
N ARG A 44 -13.20 11.75 -2.59
CA ARG A 44 -13.88 10.61 -3.22
C ARG A 44 -13.47 10.43 -4.68
N ILE A 45 -13.33 11.52 -5.43
CA ILE A 45 -12.84 11.50 -6.82
C ILE A 45 -11.37 11.03 -6.84
N ARG A 46 -10.53 11.57 -5.95
CA ARG A 46 -9.12 11.16 -5.80
C ARG A 46 -8.99 9.66 -5.54
N LYS A 47 -9.79 9.11 -4.62
CA LYS A 47 -9.79 7.66 -4.30
C LYS A 47 -10.17 6.77 -5.48
N ILE A 48 -10.93 7.30 -6.45
CA ILE A 48 -11.22 6.59 -7.70
C ILE A 48 -9.99 6.58 -8.60
N LEU A 49 -9.30 7.71 -8.73
CA LEU A 49 -8.12 7.84 -9.58
C LEU A 49 -6.92 7.04 -9.04
N ASP A 50 -6.67 7.12 -7.74
CA ASP A 50 -5.55 6.45 -7.05
C ASP A 50 -6.07 5.49 -5.98
N TYR A 51 -6.52 4.30 -6.41
CA TYR A 51 -7.00 3.28 -5.48
C TYR A 51 -5.84 2.63 -4.71
N GLN A 52 -5.86 2.80 -3.39
CA GLN A 52 -4.87 2.26 -2.45
C GLN A 52 -5.54 1.50 -1.30
N GLU A 53 -4.75 0.77 -0.51
CA GLU A 53 -5.27 0.14 0.71
C GLU A 53 -5.77 1.21 1.68
N GLU A 54 -6.90 0.96 2.35
CA GLU A 54 -7.60 1.96 3.17
C GLU A 54 -6.71 2.56 4.27
N HIS A 55 -5.89 1.72 4.91
CA HIS A 55 -4.93 2.16 5.94
C HIS A 55 -3.79 3.04 5.41
N LEU A 56 -3.51 3.01 4.10
CA LEU A 56 -2.47 3.85 3.49
C LEU A 56 -3.00 5.23 3.09
N LEU A 57 -4.33 5.41 3.02
CA LEU A 57 -4.93 6.63 2.46
C LEU A 57 -4.56 7.88 3.27
N ARG A 58 -4.61 7.80 4.61
CA ARG A 58 -4.27 8.92 5.50
C ARG A 58 -2.78 9.29 5.38
N LYS A 59 -1.88 8.31 5.49
CA LYS A 59 -0.43 8.51 5.32
C LYS A 59 -0.08 9.11 3.95
N ASN A 60 -0.73 8.65 2.88
CA ASN A 60 -0.49 9.20 1.54
C ASN A 60 -1.09 10.60 1.36
N ALA A 61 -2.21 10.91 2.01
CA ALA A 61 -2.71 12.28 2.06
C ALA A 61 -1.71 13.20 2.79
N ILE A 62 -1.16 12.79 3.93
CA ILE A 62 -0.13 13.53 4.67
C ILE A 62 1.11 13.77 3.78
N ASP A 63 1.62 12.73 3.11
CA ASP A 63 2.77 12.84 2.19
C ASP A 63 2.54 13.90 1.10
N ARG A 64 1.36 13.90 0.47
CA ARG A 64 0.99 14.90 -0.56
C ARG A 64 0.88 16.31 0.02
N MET A 65 0.13 16.46 1.12
CA MET A 65 -0.09 17.75 1.78
C MET A 65 1.24 18.38 2.23
N LEU A 66 2.15 17.58 2.78
CA LEU A 66 3.49 18.03 3.17
C LEU A 66 4.34 18.42 1.96
N LYS A 67 4.40 17.60 0.90
CA LYS A 67 5.11 17.95 -0.33
C LYS A 67 4.63 19.27 -0.90
N ARG A 68 3.30 19.42 -1.01
CA ARG A 68 2.67 20.63 -1.54
C ARG A 68 3.05 21.86 -0.71
N ARG A 69 3.00 21.77 0.63
CA ARG A 69 3.34 22.89 1.52
C ARG A 69 4.82 23.23 1.47
N LEU A 70 5.71 22.25 1.57
CA LEU A 70 7.15 22.50 1.61
C LEU A 70 7.74 22.95 0.27
N ILE A 71 7.11 22.58 -0.85
CA ILE A 71 7.50 23.08 -2.19
C ILE A 71 6.98 24.51 -2.41
N LEU A 72 5.77 24.84 -1.94
CA LEU A 72 5.11 26.12 -2.24
C LEU A 72 5.30 27.23 -1.19
N GLN A 73 5.51 26.89 0.09
CA GLN A 73 5.51 27.83 1.22
C GLN A 73 6.92 28.01 1.83
N THR A 74 7.90 28.38 1.01
CA THR A 74 9.32 28.50 1.41
C THR A 74 9.57 29.53 2.53
N ASN A 75 8.68 30.51 2.73
CA ASN A 75 8.92 31.67 3.59
C ASN A 75 8.13 31.71 4.92
N ASN A 76 7.18 30.79 5.16
CA ASN A 76 6.38 30.79 6.39
C ASN A 76 6.29 29.38 6.97
N LYS A 77 7.31 29.01 7.76
CA LYS A 77 7.42 27.67 8.39
C LYS A 77 6.56 27.50 9.65
N GLY A 78 5.91 28.55 10.16
CA GLY A 78 5.03 28.47 11.34
C GLY A 78 3.60 28.05 11.01
N GLY A 79 2.99 27.22 11.87
CA GLY A 79 1.59 26.79 11.76
C GLY A 79 1.32 25.71 10.71
N MET A 80 2.37 24.97 10.31
CA MET A 80 2.23 23.89 9.33
C MET A 80 1.42 22.71 9.89
N ALA A 81 1.65 22.33 11.16
CA ALA A 81 0.94 21.23 11.81
C ALA A 81 -0.57 21.48 11.92
N GLU A 82 -0.98 22.66 12.40
CA GLU A 82 -2.40 23.02 12.53
C GLU A 82 -3.09 22.96 11.18
N SER A 83 -2.48 23.60 10.16
CA SER A 83 -3.04 23.60 8.81
C SER A 83 -3.14 22.20 8.20
N LEU A 84 -2.16 21.33 8.47
CA LEU A 84 -2.16 19.94 8.03
C LEU A 84 -3.29 19.16 8.69
N ILE A 85 -3.44 19.25 10.02
CA ILE A 85 -4.46 18.53 10.78
C ILE A 85 -5.86 18.99 10.37
N CYS A 86 -6.09 20.31 10.27
CA CYS A 86 -7.36 20.87 9.78
C CYS A 86 -7.71 20.34 8.39
N GLU A 87 -6.74 20.25 7.48
CA GLU A 87 -6.97 19.71 6.14
C GLU A 87 -7.30 18.21 6.15
N LEU A 88 -6.65 17.42 7.02
CA LEU A 88 -6.98 16.00 7.21
C LEU A 88 -8.39 15.80 7.74
N ILE A 89 -8.85 16.67 8.66
CA ILE A 89 -10.22 16.67 9.17
C ILE A 89 -11.20 17.01 8.04
N ARG A 90 -10.96 18.09 7.26
CA ARG A 90 -11.80 18.49 6.12
C ARG A 90 -11.94 17.37 5.09
N ALA A 91 -10.84 16.73 4.77
CA ALA A 91 -10.77 15.62 3.83
C ALA A 91 -11.46 14.35 4.35
N GLY A 92 -11.81 14.29 5.64
CA GLY A 92 -12.43 13.15 6.30
C GLY A 92 -11.46 12.01 6.60
N TYR A 93 -10.16 12.30 6.73
CA TYR A 93 -9.13 11.35 7.16
C TYR A 93 -9.03 11.24 8.68
N LEU A 94 -9.43 12.30 9.39
CA LEU A 94 -9.56 12.36 10.84
C LEU A 94 -10.99 12.77 11.21
N PRO A 95 -11.53 12.26 12.33
CA PRO A 95 -12.82 12.71 12.85
C PRO A 95 -12.75 14.17 13.30
N ASN A 96 -13.81 14.93 13.02
CA ASN A 96 -13.96 16.29 13.56
C ASN A 96 -14.16 16.22 15.08
N ASP A 97 -13.67 17.23 15.81
CA ASP A 97 -13.88 17.37 17.26
C ASP A 97 -13.31 16.22 18.11
N ALA A 98 -12.32 15.49 17.59
CA ALA A 98 -11.77 14.29 18.25
C ALA A 98 -10.25 14.36 18.53
N ILE A 99 -9.52 15.23 17.84
CA ILE A 99 -8.07 15.38 18.02
C ILE A 99 -7.82 16.55 18.98
N PRO A 100 -7.11 16.33 20.11
CA PRO A 100 -6.74 17.40 21.03
C PRO A 100 -5.80 18.44 20.38
N GLU A 101 -5.91 19.70 20.78
CA GLU A 101 -4.99 20.76 20.32
C GLU A 101 -3.52 20.50 20.70
N SER A 102 -3.27 19.73 21.77
CA SER A 102 -1.90 19.31 22.17
C SER A 102 -1.17 18.52 21.08
N GLU A 103 -1.90 17.79 20.23
CA GLU A 103 -1.33 17.01 19.13
C GLU A 103 -0.77 17.92 18.01
N ILE A 104 -1.21 19.18 17.92
CA ILE A 104 -0.63 20.16 16.99
C ILE A 104 0.85 20.37 17.30
N GLY A 105 1.19 20.57 18.58
CA GLY A 105 2.57 20.78 19.01
C GLY A 105 3.44 19.55 18.75
N ALA A 106 2.92 18.35 19.00
CA ALA A 106 3.63 17.11 18.74
C ALA A 106 3.90 16.89 17.24
N VAL A 107 2.92 17.17 16.38
CA VAL A 107 3.09 17.09 14.93
C VAL A 107 4.07 18.16 14.42
N GLU A 108 4.06 19.36 14.99
CA GLU A 108 4.98 20.44 14.61
C GLU A 108 6.45 20.07 14.91
N LEU A 109 6.70 19.38 16.03
CA LEU A 109 8.04 18.85 16.36
C LEU A 109 8.52 17.82 15.32
N ILE A 110 7.64 16.92 14.89
CA ILE A 110 7.95 15.94 13.84
C ILE A 110 8.26 16.67 12.52
N ILE A 111 7.41 17.60 12.10
CA ILE A 111 7.63 18.38 10.87
C ILE A 111 8.97 19.13 10.94
N SER A 112 9.26 19.80 12.05
CA SER A 112 10.51 20.55 12.27
C SER A 112 11.74 19.67 12.16
N LYS A 113 11.71 18.46 12.75
CA LYS A 113 12.77 17.45 12.62
C LYS A 113 13.07 17.13 11.15
N TYR A 114 12.04 16.84 10.37
CA TYR A 114 12.22 16.47 8.96
C TYR A 114 12.60 17.65 8.07
N VAL A 115 12.10 18.86 8.36
CA VAL A 115 12.54 20.09 7.68
C VAL A 115 14.03 20.33 7.93
N PHE A 116 14.50 20.15 9.16
CA PHE A 116 15.92 20.25 9.50
C PHE A 116 16.78 19.25 8.70
N LEU A 117 16.35 17.98 8.61
CA LEU A 117 17.06 16.96 7.83
C LEU A 117 17.03 17.26 6.31
N ILE A 118 15.95 17.85 5.81
CA ILE A 118 15.83 18.27 4.40
C ILE A 118 16.77 19.43 4.12
N ASP A 119 16.76 20.47 4.95
CA ASP A 119 17.61 21.65 4.80
C ASP A 119 19.10 21.25 4.87
N ALA A 120 19.47 20.35 5.78
CA ALA A 120 20.82 19.78 5.88
C ALA A 120 21.24 18.93 4.65
N SER A 121 20.29 18.52 3.81
CA SER A 121 20.54 17.75 2.59
C SER A 121 20.62 18.62 1.32
N ALA A 122 20.59 19.95 1.46
CA ALA A 122 20.56 20.90 0.35
C ALA A 122 21.79 20.83 -0.57
N ASP A 123 22.96 20.54 0.00
CA ASP A 123 24.25 20.46 -0.71
C ASP A 123 24.41 19.18 -1.56
N LEU A 124 23.46 18.24 -1.49
CA LEU A 124 23.49 17.03 -2.31
C LEU A 124 23.30 17.36 -3.81
N PRO A 125 23.89 16.55 -4.71
CA PRO A 125 23.63 16.65 -6.15
C PRO A 125 22.12 16.59 -6.46
N GLN A 126 21.64 17.38 -7.43
CA GLN A 126 20.20 17.57 -7.69
C GLN A 126 19.37 16.28 -7.67
N LYS A 127 19.80 15.25 -8.40
CA LYS A 127 19.09 13.95 -8.46
C LYS A 127 19.04 13.23 -7.11
N GLN A 128 20.11 13.31 -6.33
CA GLN A 128 20.16 12.73 -4.98
C GLN A 128 19.30 13.55 -4.02
N ARG A 129 19.38 14.89 -4.10
CA ARG A 129 18.57 15.81 -3.31
C ARG A 129 17.07 15.58 -3.50
N GLU A 130 16.59 15.52 -4.73
CA GLU A 130 15.18 15.20 -5.04
C GLU A 130 14.76 13.84 -4.48
N GLY A 131 15.64 12.84 -4.60
CA GLY A 131 15.41 11.52 -4.03
C GLY A 131 15.33 11.56 -2.50
N THR A 132 16.24 12.27 -1.84
CA THR A 132 16.33 12.37 -0.37
C THR A 132 15.15 13.16 0.18
N PHE A 133 14.80 14.29 -0.44
CA PHE A 133 13.59 15.06 -0.14
C PHE A 133 12.36 14.17 -0.13
N ASN A 134 12.09 13.46 -1.24
CA ASN A 134 10.91 12.58 -1.33
C ASN A 134 10.93 11.47 -0.27
N TRP A 135 12.09 10.92 0.05
CA TRP A 135 12.23 9.89 1.06
C TRP A 135 11.96 10.41 2.47
N LEU A 136 12.52 11.57 2.84
CA LEU A 136 12.32 12.21 4.15
C LEU A 136 10.86 12.62 4.36
N ILE A 137 10.20 13.18 3.34
CA ILE A 137 8.76 13.50 3.44
C ILE A 137 7.92 12.23 3.63
N SER A 138 8.25 11.16 2.91
CA SER A 138 7.54 9.89 3.09
C SER A 138 7.75 9.31 4.50
N LEU A 139 8.93 9.48 5.10
CA LEU A 139 9.15 9.11 6.51
C LEU A 139 8.34 10.00 7.46
N ALA A 140 8.36 11.33 7.27
CA ALA A 140 7.58 12.28 8.05
C ALA A 140 6.09 11.94 8.04
N SER A 141 5.56 11.60 6.87
CA SER A 141 4.16 11.20 6.73
C SER A 141 3.80 9.93 7.49
N CYS A 142 4.75 8.99 7.63
CA CYS A 142 4.53 7.77 8.40
C CYS A 142 4.59 8.05 9.90
N GLU A 143 5.54 8.88 10.35
CA GLU A 143 5.68 9.24 11.76
C GLU A 143 4.50 10.07 12.27
N ILE A 144 4.04 11.04 11.48
CA ILE A 144 2.83 11.83 11.81
C ILE A 144 1.59 10.93 11.84
N GLU A 145 1.47 9.98 10.90
CA GLU A 145 0.35 9.05 10.89
C GLU A 145 0.35 8.12 12.10
N GLU A 146 1.50 7.56 12.46
CA GLU A 146 1.67 6.72 13.65
C GLU A 146 1.42 7.52 14.94
N LYS A 147 1.78 8.80 14.98
CA LYS A 147 1.51 9.69 16.12
C LYS A 147 0.01 9.99 16.28
N LEU A 148 -0.66 10.36 15.19
CA LEU A 148 -2.09 10.73 15.20
C LEU A 148 -3.02 9.52 15.33
N ALA A 149 -2.60 8.33 14.90
CA ALA A 149 -3.39 7.12 14.96
C ALA A 149 -2.50 5.87 15.13
N PRO A 150 -1.98 5.62 16.34
CA PRO A 150 -1.07 4.51 16.61
C PRO A 150 -1.68 3.14 16.27
N PRO A 151 -1.01 2.32 15.44
CA PRO A 151 -1.54 1.03 15.01
C PRO A 151 -1.20 -0.10 16.01
N HIS A 152 -1.53 0.07 17.29
CA HIS A 152 -1.14 -0.84 18.38
C HIS A 152 -1.55 -2.31 18.12
N LYS A 153 -2.78 -2.55 17.69
CA LYS A 153 -3.28 -3.90 17.36
C LYS A 153 -2.43 -4.57 16.28
N ASP A 154 -2.17 -3.83 15.21
CA ASP A 154 -1.44 -4.34 14.05
C ASP A 154 0.02 -4.61 14.41
N GLN A 155 0.63 -3.77 15.24
CA GLN A 155 1.99 -3.98 15.78
C GLN A 155 2.04 -5.24 16.65
N ALA A 156 1.14 -5.38 17.63
CA ALA A 156 1.09 -6.55 18.52
C ALA A 156 0.93 -7.87 17.73
N LEU A 157 0.07 -7.89 16.71
CA LEU A 157 -0.09 -9.07 15.85
C LEU A 157 1.16 -9.36 15.00
N ALA A 158 1.85 -8.32 14.51
CA ALA A 158 3.09 -8.49 13.76
C ALA A 158 4.22 -9.02 14.65
N ASP A 159 4.34 -8.53 15.88
CA ASP A 159 5.34 -8.96 16.84
C ASP A 159 5.09 -10.42 17.26
N TYR A 160 3.83 -10.78 17.51
CA TYR A 160 3.43 -12.17 17.76
C TYR A 160 3.75 -13.09 16.57
N MET A 161 3.41 -12.69 15.35
CA MET A 161 3.76 -13.45 14.15
C MET A 161 5.28 -13.57 13.98
N TYR A 162 6.03 -12.53 14.33
CA TYR A 162 7.49 -12.52 14.25
C TYR A 162 8.12 -13.51 15.22
N ALA A 163 7.68 -13.51 16.48
CA ALA A 163 8.13 -14.45 17.50
C ALA A 163 7.93 -15.91 17.05
N VAL A 164 6.75 -16.24 16.50
CA VAL A 164 6.43 -17.60 16.08
C VAL A 164 7.15 -18.01 14.78
N ILE A 165 7.19 -17.14 13.76
CA ILE A 165 7.73 -17.51 12.43
C ILE A 165 9.26 -17.53 12.41
N LYS A 166 9.92 -16.67 13.17
CA LYS A 166 11.39 -16.60 13.23
C LYS A 166 12.00 -17.96 13.63
N GLU A 167 11.36 -18.66 14.56
CA GLU A 167 11.77 -19.99 15.03
C GLU A 167 11.51 -21.09 14.00
N ARG A 168 10.40 -20.98 13.26
CA ARG A 168 9.97 -22.00 12.28
C ARG A 168 10.73 -21.94 10.96
N ILE A 169 11.32 -20.80 10.59
CA ILE A 169 12.08 -20.66 9.33
C ILE A 169 13.48 -21.26 9.48
N VAL A 170 13.78 -22.27 8.68
CA VAL A 170 15.11 -22.92 8.63
C VAL A 170 15.79 -22.59 7.31
N LEU A 171 17.01 -22.05 7.40
CA LEU A 171 17.85 -21.73 6.25
C LEU A 171 18.64 -22.96 5.83
N ARG A 172 18.57 -23.33 4.55
CA ARG A 172 19.40 -24.41 3.97
C ARG A 172 20.10 -23.92 2.71
N ASN A 173 21.42 -24.16 2.63
CA ASN A 173 22.28 -23.76 1.51
C ASN A 173 22.23 -22.24 1.24
N THR A 174 22.23 -21.42 2.29
CA THR A 174 22.18 -19.96 2.16
C THR A 174 23.32 -19.31 2.94
N ASN A 175 23.93 -18.25 2.40
CA ASN A 175 24.97 -17.48 3.08
C ASN A 175 24.41 -16.35 3.97
N LEU A 176 23.12 -16.39 4.30
CA LEU A 176 22.47 -15.39 5.15
C LEU A 176 22.93 -15.56 6.60
N ASN A 177 23.34 -14.47 7.24
CA ASN A 177 23.58 -14.47 8.68
C ASN A 177 22.24 -14.39 9.45
N GLN A 178 22.30 -14.53 10.78
CA GLN A 178 21.09 -14.52 11.62
C GLN A 178 20.39 -13.15 11.66
N ASP A 179 21.13 -12.04 11.65
CA ASP A 179 20.57 -10.68 11.63
C ASP A 179 19.82 -10.38 10.31
N GLU A 180 20.38 -10.81 9.19
CA GLU A 180 19.77 -10.71 7.88
C GLU A 180 18.53 -11.60 7.80
N LYS A 181 18.57 -12.82 8.36
CA LYS A 181 17.37 -13.67 8.48
C LYS A 181 16.28 -12.92 9.23
N ASP A 182 16.58 -12.41 10.42
CA ASP A 182 15.65 -11.69 11.29
C ASP A 182 15.06 -10.47 10.58
N THR A 183 15.92 -9.68 9.92
CA THR A 183 15.50 -8.53 9.09
C THR A 183 14.56 -8.96 7.96
N GLN A 184 14.85 -10.05 7.25
CA GLN A 184 14.00 -10.54 6.17
C GLN A 184 12.67 -11.11 6.66
N VAL A 185 12.64 -11.74 7.84
CA VAL A 185 11.39 -12.18 8.49
C VAL A 185 10.54 -10.96 8.86
N PHE A 186 11.13 -9.96 9.50
CA PHE A 186 10.46 -8.70 9.82
C PHE A 186 9.86 -8.06 8.57
N ILE A 187 10.68 -7.84 7.51
CA ILE A 187 10.22 -7.26 6.24
C ILE A 187 9.08 -8.08 5.62
N ALA A 188 9.19 -9.41 5.65
CA ALA A 188 8.17 -10.28 5.09
C ALA A 188 6.84 -10.21 5.84
N ILE A 189 6.86 -10.14 7.17
CA ILE A 189 5.65 -10.00 8.00
C ILE A 189 5.00 -8.64 7.77
N GLN A 190 5.78 -7.56 7.77
CA GLN A 190 5.27 -6.22 7.48
C GLN A 190 4.54 -6.17 6.11
N LYS A 191 5.10 -6.80 5.08
CA LYS A 191 4.48 -6.90 3.74
C LYS A 191 3.28 -7.87 3.69
N ALA A 192 3.36 -8.99 4.41
CA ALA A 192 2.39 -10.10 4.31
C ALA A 192 1.17 -9.90 5.21
N LEU A 193 1.38 -9.49 6.46
CA LEU A 193 0.34 -9.30 7.45
C LEU A 193 -0.26 -7.90 7.36
N LEU A 194 0.60 -6.87 7.36
CA LEU A 194 0.19 -5.47 7.49
C LEU A 194 0.11 -4.70 6.16
N ARG A 195 0.45 -5.36 5.04
CA ARG A 195 0.38 -4.80 3.69
C ARG A 195 1.08 -3.44 3.55
N THR A 196 2.19 -3.27 4.25
CA THR A 196 2.92 -1.99 4.26
C THR A 196 3.42 -1.63 2.85
N ASP A 197 3.30 -0.35 2.50
CA ASP A 197 3.94 0.19 1.31
C ASP A 197 5.45 0.40 1.54
N ARG A 198 6.18 0.81 0.50
CA ARG A 198 7.63 1.02 0.62
C ARG A 198 7.98 2.13 1.62
N ALA A 199 7.13 3.15 1.76
CA ALA A 199 7.36 4.25 2.69
C ALA A 199 7.24 3.78 4.14
N LEU A 200 6.14 3.10 4.49
CA LEU A 200 5.91 2.58 5.83
C LEU A 200 6.92 1.49 6.20
N LEU A 201 7.31 0.67 5.23
CA LEU A 201 8.38 -0.32 5.43
C LEU A 201 9.74 0.32 5.71
N ASN A 202 10.10 1.38 4.96
CA ASN A 202 11.33 2.15 5.25
C ASN A 202 11.29 2.73 6.66
N TYR A 203 10.18 3.36 7.04
CA TYR A 203 10.02 3.96 8.36
C TYR A 203 10.12 2.93 9.49
N ARG A 204 9.39 1.81 9.38
CA ARG A 204 9.42 0.76 10.41
C ARG A 204 10.77 0.04 10.49
N LEU A 205 11.42 -0.19 9.36
CA LEU A 205 12.77 -0.78 9.33
C LEU A 205 13.82 0.19 9.89
N LEU A 206 13.64 1.49 9.67
CA LEU A 206 14.47 2.53 10.27
C LEU A 206 14.30 2.55 11.79
N LYS A 207 13.06 2.57 12.29
CA LYS A 207 12.76 2.49 13.73
C LYS A 207 13.30 1.20 14.38
N TRP A 208 13.29 0.09 13.64
CA TRP A 208 13.85 -1.19 14.10
C TRP A 208 15.37 -1.13 14.32
N HIS A 209 16.11 -0.49 13.42
CA HIS A 209 17.57 -0.37 13.53
C HIS A 209 18.02 0.84 14.35
N TYR A 210 17.21 1.89 14.43
CA TYR A 210 17.48 3.14 15.14
C TYR A 210 16.27 3.51 16.00
N PRO A 211 16.11 2.91 17.19
CA PRO A 211 14.97 3.16 18.07
C PRO A 211 14.84 4.63 18.50
N GLU A 212 15.97 5.35 18.56
CA GLU A 212 16.04 6.79 18.87
C GLU A 212 15.49 7.68 17.74
N TRP A 213 15.15 7.14 16.57
CA TRP A 213 14.66 7.92 15.43
C TRP A 213 13.40 8.75 15.74
N THR A 214 12.54 8.25 16.62
CA THR A 214 11.32 8.95 17.04
C THR A 214 11.60 10.06 18.05
N GLN A 215 12.83 10.16 18.57
CA GLN A 215 13.24 11.24 19.45
C GLN A 215 13.66 12.47 18.62
N THR A 216 13.51 13.65 19.20
CA THR A 216 13.87 14.94 18.57
C THR A 216 15.17 15.50 19.12
N ASP A 217 16.08 14.64 19.58
CA ASP A 217 17.37 15.09 20.13
C ASP A 217 18.27 15.66 19.02
N GLN A 218 18.73 16.89 19.21
CA GLN A 218 19.57 17.59 18.25
C GLN A 218 20.95 16.94 18.08
N GLN A 219 21.48 16.29 19.12
CA GLN A 219 22.78 15.61 19.04
C GLN A 219 22.70 14.44 18.07
N PHE A 220 21.74 13.53 18.29
CA PHE A 220 21.44 12.41 17.40
C PHE A 220 21.20 12.84 15.94
N LEU A 221 20.40 13.90 15.73
CA LEU A 221 20.11 14.39 14.37
C LEU A 221 21.38 14.90 13.67
N THR A 222 22.28 15.58 14.40
CA THR A 222 23.53 16.10 13.84
C THR A 222 24.48 14.96 13.43
N GLU A 223 24.53 13.88 14.19
CA GLU A 223 25.34 12.69 13.88
C GLU A 223 24.83 11.91 12.65
N ILE A 224 23.52 11.94 12.41
CA ILE A 224 22.87 11.20 11.32
C ILE A 224 22.92 11.92 9.98
N ILE A 225 22.91 13.25 9.96
CA ILE A 225 22.96 14.05 8.72
C ILE A 225 23.96 13.51 7.68
N PRO A 226 25.25 13.28 8.01
CA PRO A 226 26.22 12.79 7.04
C PRO A 226 25.92 11.37 6.52
N GLN A 227 25.10 10.59 7.24
CA GLN A 227 24.78 9.20 6.92
C GLN A 227 23.43 9.02 6.22
N ILE A 228 22.61 10.07 6.08
CA ILE A 228 21.24 9.99 5.50
C ILE A 228 21.22 9.26 4.14
N ALA A 229 22.14 9.61 3.24
CA ALA A 229 22.18 9.04 1.90
C ALA A 229 22.57 7.54 1.92
N SER A 230 23.56 7.17 2.74
CA SER A 230 24.01 5.78 2.87
C SER A 230 22.96 4.93 3.59
N MET A 231 22.30 5.46 4.63
CA MET A 231 21.18 4.82 5.32
C MET A 231 20.04 4.50 4.36
N LYS A 232 19.63 5.47 3.54
CA LYS A 232 18.58 5.25 2.53
C LYS A 232 18.94 4.14 1.54
N LEU A 233 20.20 4.09 1.11
CA LEU A 233 20.70 3.04 0.21
C LEU A 233 20.67 1.67 0.90
N ALA A 234 21.18 1.59 2.13
CA ALA A 234 21.24 0.37 2.93
C ALA A 234 19.85 -0.23 3.19
N LEU A 235 18.88 0.61 3.59
CA LEU A 235 17.49 0.18 3.77
C LEU A 235 16.89 -0.33 2.46
N SER A 236 17.14 0.36 1.35
CA SER A 236 16.66 -0.08 0.03
C SER A 236 17.24 -1.45 -0.37
N GLN A 237 18.52 -1.70 -0.11
CA GLN A 237 19.16 -3.00 -0.37
C GLN A 237 18.56 -4.12 0.49
N LYS A 238 18.28 -3.86 1.77
CA LYS A 238 17.61 -4.83 2.67
C LYS A 238 16.18 -5.15 2.18
N ILE A 239 15.42 -4.15 1.73
CA ILE A 239 14.04 -4.32 1.25
C ILE A 239 13.97 -5.08 -0.09
N ASP A 240 14.92 -4.80 -1.00
CA ASP A 240 15.00 -5.37 -2.34
C ASP A 240 15.87 -6.64 -2.38
N HIS A 241 16.07 -7.31 -1.24
CA HIS A 241 16.91 -8.48 -1.10
C HIS A 241 16.42 -9.67 -1.99
N PRO A 242 17.33 -10.40 -2.68
CA PRO A 242 16.94 -11.46 -3.62
C PRO A 242 16.12 -12.60 -3.02
N LEU A 243 16.32 -12.91 -1.73
CA LEU A 243 15.57 -13.96 -1.02
C LEU A 243 14.27 -13.44 -0.40
N GLY A 244 14.06 -12.12 -0.34
CA GLY A 244 12.86 -11.49 0.24
C GLY A 244 11.53 -12.07 -0.28
N PRO A 245 11.37 -12.34 -1.60
CA PRO A 245 10.15 -12.98 -2.12
C PRO A 245 9.86 -14.37 -1.53
N LYS A 246 10.87 -15.14 -1.11
CA LYS A 246 10.69 -16.46 -0.48
C LYS A 246 10.17 -16.34 0.95
N PHE A 247 10.76 -15.43 1.73
CA PHE A 247 10.27 -15.09 3.07
C PHE A 247 8.83 -14.57 3.00
N PHE A 248 8.56 -13.65 2.08
CA PHE A 248 7.22 -13.12 1.83
C PHE A 248 6.21 -14.22 1.49
N LYS A 249 6.57 -15.17 0.61
CA LYS A 249 5.68 -16.27 0.24
C LYS A 249 5.26 -17.12 1.45
N ILE A 250 6.20 -17.42 2.35
CA ILE A 250 5.91 -18.18 3.58
C ILE A 250 5.01 -17.35 4.50
N CYS A 251 5.40 -16.13 4.83
CA CYS A 251 4.60 -15.28 5.72
C CYS A 251 3.20 -15.01 5.17
N ASN A 252 3.07 -14.79 3.86
CA ASN A 252 1.78 -14.55 3.21
C ASN A 252 0.87 -15.77 3.16
N GLN A 253 1.43 -16.99 3.18
CA GLN A 253 0.62 -18.22 3.24
C GLN A 253 -0.01 -18.43 4.63
N TYR A 254 0.69 -18.00 5.69
CA TYR A 254 0.31 -18.24 7.07
C TYR A 254 -0.18 -16.99 7.80
N ASN A 255 -0.41 -15.86 7.12
CA ASN A 255 -0.88 -14.62 7.77
C ASN A 255 -2.33 -14.73 8.28
N THR A 256 -3.18 -15.52 7.61
CA THR A 256 -4.62 -15.59 7.88
C THR A 256 -4.95 -16.10 9.28
N PRO A 257 -4.31 -17.18 9.79
CA PRO A 257 -4.46 -17.58 11.19
C PRO A 257 -4.22 -16.45 12.20
N TYR A 258 -3.16 -15.66 12.04
CA TYR A 258 -2.86 -14.53 12.94
C TYR A 258 -3.94 -13.44 12.87
N LEU A 259 -4.42 -13.13 11.67
CA LEU A 259 -5.49 -12.15 11.48
C LEU A 259 -6.81 -12.60 12.12
N VAL A 260 -7.17 -13.88 11.96
CA VAL A 260 -8.39 -14.45 12.55
C VAL A 260 -8.28 -14.50 14.07
N LEU A 261 -7.14 -14.91 14.63
CA LEU A 261 -6.89 -14.87 16.06
C LEU A 261 -7.02 -13.45 16.63
N GLY A 262 -6.44 -12.47 15.94
CA GLY A 262 -6.55 -11.07 16.32
C GLY A 262 -7.98 -10.51 16.26
N ASP A 263 -8.85 -11.05 15.41
CA ASP A 263 -10.27 -10.69 15.38
C ASP A 263 -11.03 -11.32 16.58
N VAL A 264 -10.77 -12.59 16.88
CA VAL A 264 -11.34 -13.28 18.05
C VAL A 264 -10.97 -12.57 19.36
N LEU A 265 -9.70 -12.17 19.52
CA LEU A 265 -9.21 -11.50 20.72
C LEU A 265 -9.79 -10.09 20.92
N LEU A 266 -10.15 -9.39 19.84
CA LEU A 266 -10.82 -8.10 19.94
C LEU A 266 -12.26 -8.24 20.44
N GLU A 267 -12.98 -9.25 19.97
CA GLU A 267 -14.37 -9.48 20.36
C GLU A 267 -14.48 -10.08 21.76
N ASN A 268 -13.55 -10.96 22.13
CA ASN A 268 -13.49 -11.57 23.44
C ASN A 268 -12.05 -11.91 23.86
N SER A 269 -11.47 -11.08 24.72
CA SER A 269 -10.08 -11.23 25.19
C SER A 269 -9.83 -12.51 26.00
N ASP A 270 -10.88 -13.15 26.53
CA ASP A 270 -10.77 -14.37 27.34
C ASP A 270 -11.16 -15.64 26.55
N ALA A 271 -11.43 -15.52 25.24
CA ALA A 271 -11.82 -16.64 24.38
C ALA A 271 -10.82 -17.80 24.38
N LEU A 272 -9.52 -17.51 24.56
CA LEU A 272 -8.46 -18.52 24.53
C LEU A 272 -8.44 -19.45 25.76
N ASN A 273 -9.16 -19.07 26.83
CA ASN A 273 -9.32 -19.88 28.03
C ASN A 273 -10.47 -20.91 27.92
N GLN A 274 -11.26 -20.88 26.84
CA GLN A 274 -12.39 -21.77 26.60
C GLN A 274 -12.23 -22.55 25.27
N PRO A 275 -11.42 -23.62 25.23
CA PRO A 275 -11.07 -24.33 23.99
C PRO A 275 -12.30 -24.87 23.23
N GLU A 276 -13.34 -25.27 23.96
CA GLU A 276 -14.58 -25.82 23.39
C GLU A 276 -15.37 -24.80 22.56
N ARG A 277 -15.30 -23.51 22.91
CA ARG A 277 -15.96 -22.42 22.17
C ARG A 277 -15.05 -21.75 21.16
N LEU A 278 -13.74 -21.93 21.29
CA LEU A 278 -12.75 -21.26 20.47
C LEU A 278 -12.87 -21.65 18.99
N GLU A 279 -13.17 -22.92 18.69
CA GLU A 279 -13.35 -23.36 17.30
C GLU A 279 -14.49 -22.62 16.59
N ASP A 280 -15.63 -22.45 17.26
CA ASP A 280 -16.79 -21.75 16.69
C ASP A 280 -16.51 -20.26 16.52
N LEU A 281 -15.88 -19.62 17.52
CA LEU A 281 -15.44 -18.22 17.43
C LEU A 281 -14.47 -17.99 16.27
N ILE A 282 -13.53 -18.92 16.03
CA ILE A 282 -12.59 -18.84 14.90
C ILE A 282 -13.36 -18.96 13.57
N LYS A 283 -14.33 -19.87 13.47
CA LYS A 283 -15.15 -20.04 12.26
C LYS A 283 -15.96 -18.78 11.97
N GLU A 284 -16.59 -18.19 12.99
CA GLU A 284 -17.36 -16.94 12.86
C GLU A 284 -16.47 -15.79 12.40
N ALA A 285 -15.32 -15.58 13.06
CA ALA A 285 -14.35 -14.55 12.69
C ALA A 285 -13.81 -14.75 11.26
N TYR A 286 -13.53 -15.98 10.85
CA TYR A 286 -13.11 -16.30 9.48
C TYR A 286 -14.21 -15.98 8.46
N GLN A 287 -15.47 -16.31 8.74
CA GLN A 287 -16.60 -16.04 7.84
C GLN A 287 -16.84 -14.54 7.68
N GLU A 288 -16.77 -13.76 8.76
CA GLU A 288 -16.88 -12.31 8.69
C GLU A 288 -15.73 -11.69 7.89
N ARG A 289 -14.50 -12.15 8.11
CA ARG A 289 -13.34 -11.72 7.33
C ARG A 289 -13.46 -12.11 5.86
N TYR A 290 -14.00 -13.29 5.55
CA TYR A 290 -14.26 -13.72 4.18
C TYR A 290 -15.28 -12.81 3.47
N LYS A 291 -16.39 -12.47 4.13
CA LYS A 291 -17.39 -11.51 3.60
C LYS A 291 -16.77 -10.14 3.36
N ARG A 292 -16.00 -9.61 4.32
CA ARG A 292 -15.30 -8.32 4.20
C ARG A 292 -14.29 -8.34 3.05
N SER A 293 -13.48 -9.39 2.94
CA SER A 293 -12.49 -9.55 1.88
C SER A 293 -13.15 -9.62 0.49
N LYS A 294 -14.24 -10.37 0.34
CA LYS A 294 -15.02 -10.43 -0.91
C LYS A 294 -15.55 -9.05 -1.32
N ASN A 295 -16.11 -8.29 -0.39
CA ASN A 295 -16.61 -6.94 -0.66
C ASN A 295 -15.47 -5.98 -1.02
N LYS A 296 -14.35 -6.04 -0.28
CA LYS A 296 -13.16 -5.24 -0.55
C LYS A 296 -12.57 -5.56 -1.93
N LEU A 297 -12.49 -6.84 -2.31
CA LEU A 297 -12.02 -7.28 -3.62
C LEU A 297 -12.91 -6.76 -4.75
N ARG A 298 -14.23 -6.86 -4.59
CA ARG A 298 -15.19 -6.33 -5.57
C ARG A 298 -15.05 -4.82 -5.73
N ARG A 299 -14.95 -4.10 -4.61
CA ARG A 299 -14.75 -2.64 -4.61
C ARG A 299 -13.43 -2.26 -5.29
N ALA A 300 -12.34 -2.93 -4.94
CA ALA A 300 -11.03 -2.74 -5.55
C ALA A 300 -11.08 -2.95 -7.07
N ALA A 301 -11.72 -4.03 -7.51
CA ALA A 301 -11.88 -4.34 -8.93
C ALA A 301 -12.67 -3.25 -9.68
N VAL A 302 -13.81 -2.81 -9.12
CA VAL A 302 -14.63 -1.74 -9.70
C VAL A 302 -13.85 -0.42 -9.77
N LEU A 303 -13.20 -0.02 -8.68
CA LEU A 303 -12.43 1.23 -8.63
C LEU A 303 -11.21 1.21 -9.55
N SER A 304 -10.47 0.10 -9.61
CA SER A 304 -9.37 -0.04 -10.57
C SER A 304 -9.84 -0.02 -12.02
N THR A 305 -10.99 -0.63 -12.32
CA THR A 305 -11.59 -0.58 -13.67
C THR A 305 -12.00 0.84 -14.03
N LEU A 306 -12.64 1.55 -13.10
CA LEU A 306 -13.08 2.93 -13.29
C LEU A 306 -11.89 3.88 -13.43
N SER A 307 -10.85 3.73 -12.62
CA SER A 307 -9.59 4.49 -12.72
C SER A 307 -9.00 4.37 -14.12
N ILE A 308 -8.76 3.14 -14.58
CA ILE A 308 -8.17 2.86 -15.89
C ILE A 308 -9.04 3.41 -17.02
N PHE A 309 -10.36 3.27 -16.91
CA PHE A 309 -11.31 3.80 -17.87
C PHE A 309 -11.25 5.33 -17.97
N VAL A 310 -11.30 6.03 -16.84
CA VAL A 310 -11.24 7.50 -16.79
C VAL A 310 -9.90 7.98 -17.35
N THR A 311 -8.78 7.39 -16.92
CA THR A 311 -7.45 7.75 -17.44
C THR A 311 -7.34 7.50 -18.95
N LYS A 312 -7.93 6.41 -19.45
CA LYS A 312 -7.92 6.10 -20.89
C LYS A 312 -8.74 7.11 -21.69
N ILE A 313 -9.92 7.52 -21.22
CA ILE A 313 -10.72 8.58 -21.85
C ILE A 313 -9.92 9.89 -21.88
N LEU A 314 -9.32 10.29 -20.75
CA LEU A 314 -8.54 11.53 -20.68
C LEU A 314 -7.37 11.51 -21.66
N LEU A 315 -6.62 10.41 -21.75
CA LEU A 315 -5.52 10.29 -22.72
C LEU A 315 -6.02 10.25 -24.16
N ALA A 316 -7.15 9.59 -24.41
CA ALA A 316 -7.76 9.58 -25.74
C ALA A 316 -8.14 10.99 -26.17
N LEU A 317 -8.79 11.77 -25.32
CA LEU A 317 -9.19 13.15 -25.62
C LEU A 317 -8.01 14.12 -25.70
N ALA A 318 -7.01 13.98 -24.83
CA ALA A 318 -5.90 14.92 -24.72
C ALA A 318 -4.79 14.67 -25.74
N ILE A 319 -4.58 13.42 -26.17
CA ILE A 319 -3.43 13.03 -27.00
C ILE A 319 -3.88 12.30 -28.26
N GLU A 320 -4.62 11.21 -28.13
CA GLU A 320 -4.87 10.31 -29.26
C GLU A 320 -5.80 10.92 -30.32
N VAL A 321 -6.90 11.54 -29.90
CA VAL A 321 -7.85 12.20 -30.82
C VAL A 321 -7.19 13.37 -31.57
N PRO A 322 -6.48 14.31 -30.90
CA PRO A 322 -5.72 15.32 -31.62
C PRO A 322 -4.68 14.73 -32.58
N PHE A 323 -3.97 13.68 -32.18
CA PHE A 323 -2.96 13.04 -33.02
C PHE A 323 -3.59 12.39 -34.27
N ASP A 324 -4.68 11.65 -34.09
CA ASP A 324 -5.36 10.95 -35.19
C ASP A 324 -6.02 11.94 -36.17
N LEU A 325 -6.50 13.08 -35.67
CA LEU A 325 -7.06 14.17 -36.48
C LEU A 325 -6.00 14.95 -37.25
N TYR A 326 -4.97 15.45 -36.57
CA TYR A 326 -4.04 16.44 -37.14
C TYR A 326 -2.77 15.83 -37.75
N ILE A 327 -2.35 14.63 -37.30
CA ILE A 327 -1.10 14.01 -37.74
C ILE A 327 -1.39 12.77 -38.60
N ALA A 328 -2.18 11.83 -38.08
CA ALA A 328 -2.48 10.60 -38.82
C ALA A 328 -3.54 10.81 -39.93
N HIS A 329 -4.32 11.89 -39.87
CA HIS A 329 -5.40 12.23 -40.81
C HIS A 329 -6.42 11.08 -41.00
N GLN A 330 -6.58 10.21 -39.99
CA GLN A 330 -7.40 9.02 -40.03
C GLN A 330 -8.11 8.83 -38.69
N LEU A 331 -9.33 9.37 -38.57
CA LEU A 331 -10.17 9.11 -37.40
C LEU A 331 -11.18 8.00 -37.73
N ILE A 332 -10.84 6.78 -37.32
CA ILE A 332 -11.73 5.63 -37.44
C ILE A 332 -12.45 5.46 -36.11
N LEU A 333 -13.76 5.74 -36.11
CA LEU A 333 -14.58 5.71 -34.88
C LEU A 333 -14.57 4.33 -34.20
N LEU A 334 -14.48 3.25 -35.00
CA LEU A 334 -14.34 1.88 -34.50
C LEU A 334 -13.05 1.72 -33.66
N ASN A 335 -11.93 2.31 -34.10
CA ASN A 335 -10.64 2.20 -33.40
C ASN A 335 -10.69 2.94 -32.08
N LEU A 336 -11.25 4.14 -32.06
CA LEU A 336 -11.49 4.90 -30.83
C LEU A 336 -12.39 4.12 -29.86
N GLY A 337 -13.47 3.51 -30.36
CA GLY A 337 -14.38 2.68 -29.58
C GLY A 337 -13.69 1.46 -28.95
N ILE A 338 -12.97 0.67 -29.75
CA ILE A 338 -12.21 -0.50 -29.26
C ILE A 338 -11.18 -0.04 -28.22
N ASN A 339 -10.45 1.03 -28.52
CA ASN A 339 -9.39 1.52 -27.66
C ASN A 339 -9.87 2.02 -26.29
N ILE A 340 -11.09 2.59 -26.21
CA ILE A 340 -11.70 3.04 -24.95
C ILE A 340 -12.41 1.88 -24.22
N LEU A 341 -13.08 0.98 -24.93
CA LEU A 341 -13.94 -0.06 -24.32
C LEU A 341 -13.23 -1.38 -24.01
N PHE A 342 -12.20 -1.75 -24.79
CA PHE A 342 -11.46 -2.99 -24.59
C PHE A 342 -10.76 -3.06 -23.22
N PRO A 343 -10.08 -2.00 -22.72
CA PRO A 343 -9.37 -2.06 -21.44
C PRO A 343 -10.32 -2.38 -20.25
N PRO A 344 -11.47 -1.69 -20.08
CA PRO A 344 -12.47 -2.05 -19.06
C PRO A 344 -13.06 -3.45 -19.23
N LEU A 345 -13.33 -3.87 -20.47
CA LEU A 345 -13.87 -5.21 -20.76
C LEU A 345 -12.89 -6.30 -20.33
N LEU A 346 -11.61 -6.16 -20.68
CA LEU A 346 -10.55 -7.09 -20.27
C LEU A 346 -10.46 -7.18 -18.74
N MET A 347 -10.47 -6.03 -18.06
CA MET A 347 -10.43 -5.98 -16.61
C MET A 347 -11.64 -6.70 -15.98
N PHE A 348 -12.85 -6.46 -16.50
CA PHE A 348 -14.07 -7.15 -16.07
C PHE A 348 -13.96 -8.68 -16.23
N LEU A 349 -13.45 -9.15 -17.37
CA LEU A 349 -13.24 -10.58 -17.61
C LEU A 349 -12.24 -11.20 -16.64
N ILE A 350 -11.12 -10.51 -16.36
CA ILE A 350 -10.12 -10.98 -15.38
C ILE A 350 -10.76 -11.08 -13.99
N VAL A 351 -11.47 -10.05 -13.55
CA VAL A 351 -12.12 -10.01 -12.23
C VAL A 351 -13.17 -11.11 -12.09
N LYS A 352 -14.00 -11.32 -13.12
CA LYS A 352 -15.01 -12.38 -13.12
C LYS A 352 -14.39 -13.79 -13.04
N SER A 353 -13.20 -13.97 -13.59
CA SER A 353 -12.48 -15.26 -13.56
C SER A 353 -11.89 -15.60 -12.18
N ILE A 354 -11.75 -14.61 -11.28
CA ILE A 354 -11.14 -14.78 -9.97
C ILE A 354 -12.14 -15.43 -9.02
N LYS A 355 -11.83 -16.66 -8.59
CA LYS A 355 -12.61 -17.39 -7.60
C LYS A 355 -12.10 -17.08 -6.19
N PRO A 356 -13.01 -16.88 -5.22
CA PRO A 356 -12.62 -16.79 -3.81
C PRO A 356 -12.17 -18.17 -3.27
N PRO A 357 -11.52 -18.21 -2.09
CA PRO A 357 -11.11 -19.46 -1.44
C PRO A 357 -12.27 -20.44 -1.23
N LYS A 358 -11.98 -21.75 -1.28
CA LYS A 358 -12.96 -22.82 -1.04
C LYS A 358 -13.34 -22.93 0.44
N GLU A 359 -14.50 -23.51 0.73
CA GLU A 359 -14.96 -23.76 2.11
C GLU A 359 -14.03 -24.68 2.92
N GLU A 360 -13.38 -25.66 2.27
CA GLU A 360 -12.35 -26.53 2.87
C GLU A 360 -11.19 -25.73 3.52
N ASN A 361 -10.97 -24.49 3.08
CA ASN A 361 -9.93 -23.63 3.62
C ASN A 361 -10.26 -23.17 5.06
N ALA A 362 -11.54 -23.04 5.43
CA ALA A 362 -11.95 -22.62 6.77
C ALA A 362 -11.46 -23.61 7.84
N GLN A 363 -11.63 -24.91 7.59
CA GLN A 363 -11.17 -25.97 8.50
C GLN A 363 -9.65 -25.95 8.68
N LYS A 364 -8.90 -25.70 7.61
CA LYS A 364 -7.43 -25.56 7.69
C LYS A 364 -7.01 -24.34 8.50
N VAL A 365 -7.71 -23.22 8.35
CA VAL A 365 -7.46 -22.02 9.15
C VAL A 365 -7.70 -22.30 10.63
N VAL A 366 -8.79 -22.99 11.00
CA VAL A 366 -9.05 -23.40 12.39
C VAL A 366 -7.89 -24.21 12.95
N LEU A 367 -7.43 -25.23 12.23
CA LEU A 367 -6.30 -26.06 12.67
C LEU A 367 -5.02 -25.23 12.85
N GLU A 368 -4.71 -24.32 11.93
CA GLU A 368 -3.52 -23.47 12.02
C GLU A 368 -3.61 -22.44 13.16
N VAL A 369 -4.79 -21.89 13.46
CA VAL A 369 -4.99 -21.03 14.63
C VAL A 369 -4.71 -21.81 15.92
N MET A 370 -5.26 -23.01 16.05
CA MET A 370 -5.01 -23.86 17.23
C MET A 370 -3.51 -24.17 17.42
N LYS A 371 -2.76 -24.38 16.33
CA LYS A 371 -1.31 -24.64 16.36
C LYS A 371 -0.45 -23.43 16.76
N ILE A 372 -0.91 -22.20 16.54
CA ILE A 372 -0.16 -20.99 16.95
C ILE A 372 -0.50 -20.60 18.39
N THR A 373 -1.75 -20.82 18.80
CA THR A 373 -2.26 -20.50 20.14
C THR A 373 -1.70 -21.44 21.23
N TYR A 374 -1.71 -22.75 20.98
CA TYR A 374 -1.34 -23.75 21.99
C TYR A 374 0.02 -24.39 21.71
N GLN A 375 0.71 -24.81 22.77
CA GLN A 375 1.96 -25.56 22.62
C GLN A 375 1.71 -26.94 21.99
N THR A 376 2.30 -27.18 20.82
CA THR A 376 2.21 -28.47 20.10
C THR A 376 3.57 -29.18 20.07
N LYS A 377 3.57 -30.51 20.21
CA LYS A 377 4.80 -31.35 20.19
C LYS A 377 5.56 -31.32 18.86
N THR A 378 4.89 -31.00 17.76
CA THR A 378 5.47 -30.88 16.42
C THR A 378 5.15 -29.49 15.88
N GLN A 379 6.19 -28.69 15.62
CA GLN A 379 6.05 -27.42 14.91
C GLN A 379 6.49 -27.61 13.47
N ASP A 380 5.69 -27.13 12.52
CA ASP A 380 6.03 -27.17 11.11
C ASP A 380 7.25 -26.26 10.83
N GLN A 381 8.31 -26.83 10.26
CA GLN A 381 9.49 -26.09 9.83
C GLN A 381 9.36 -25.65 8.37
N TYR A 382 9.68 -24.39 8.10
CA TYR A 382 9.63 -23.80 6.77
C TYR A 382 11.04 -23.65 6.20
N GLU A 383 11.39 -24.53 5.26
CA GLU A 383 12.70 -24.49 4.61
C GLU A 383 12.77 -23.39 3.54
N ILE A 384 13.72 -22.47 3.70
CA ILE A 384 14.14 -21.54 2.65
C ILE A 384 15.42 -22.08 2.03
N LYS A 385 15.31 -22.54 0.77
CA LYS A 385 16.45 -22.95 -0.06
C LYS A 385 16.81 -21.85 -1.02
N THR A 386 18.10 -21.66 -1.33
CA THR A 386 18.55 -20.84 -2.47
C THR A 386 18.11 -21.46 -3.80
N VAL A 387 18.04 -20.63 -4.85
CA VAL A 387 17.81 -21.16 -6.20
C VAL A 387 19.11 -21.82 -6.62
N VAL A 388 19.08 -23.12 -6.93
CA VAL A 388 20.24 -23.83 -7.49
C VAL A 388 20.72 -23.05 -8.71
N GLU A 389 22.02 -22.73 -8.76
CA GLU A 389 22.61 -22.05 -9.91
C GLU A 389 22.36 -22.90 -11.17
N ARG A 390 21.50 -22.40 -12.05
CA ARG A 390 21.18 -23.10 -13.30
C ARG A 390 22.37 -22.96 -14.24
N ASN A 391 22.77 -24.08 -14.84
CA ASN A 391 23.82 -24.13 -15.87
C ASN A 391 23.53 -23.08 -16.98
N VAL A 392 24.58 -22.43 -17.48
CA VAL A 392 24.51 -21.31 -18.45
C VAL A 392 23.69 -21.71 -19.68
N PHE A 393 23.83 -22.95 -20.15
CA PHE A 393 23.06 -23.50 -21.26
C PHE A 393 21.55 -23.53 -20.99
N LEU A 394 21.13 -24.05 -19.84
CA LEU A 394 19.71 -24.09 -19.44
C LEU A 394 19.14 -22.67 -19.28
N ARG A 395 19.93 -21.72 -18.78
CA ARG A 395 19.54 -20.30 -18.71
C ARG A 395 19.32 -19.72 -20.11
N GLY A 396 20.19 -20.04 -21.06
CA GLY A 396 20.07 -19.64 -22.47
C GLY A 396 18.77 -20.12 -23.10
N ILE A 397 18.45 -21.42 -22.96
CA ILE A 397 17.20 -22.01 -23.48
C ILE A 397 15.97 -21.32 -22.88
N ILE A 398 15.95 -21.11 -21.56
CA ILE A 398 14.81 -20.48 -20.88
C ILE A 398 14.62 -19.03 -21.36
N ASN A 399 15.71 -18.28 -21.53
CA ASN A 399 15.66 -16.92 -22.04
C ASN A 399 15.18 -16.86 -23.49
N LEU A 400 15.62 -17.80 -24.34
CA LEU A 400 15.15 -17.91 -25.72
C LEU A 400 13.64 -18.21 -25.77
N PHE A 401 13.17 -19.17 -24.98
CA PHE A 401 11.74 -19.49 -24.90
C PHE A 401 10.91 -18.29 -24.40
N TYR A 402 11.43 -17.55 -23.41
CA TYR A 402 10.81 -16.32 -22.94
C TYR A 402 10.76 -15.24 -24.03
N LEU A 403 11.84 -15.06 -24.80
CA LEU A 403 11.89 -14.11 -25.92
C LEU A 403 10.87 -14.47 -27.01
N ILE A 404 10.78 -15.75 -27.38
CA ILE A 404 9.78 -16.23 -28.35
C ILE A 404 8.37 -15.94 -27.85
N THR A 405 8.08 -16.28 -26.60
CA THR A 405 6.76 -16.02 -25.99
C THR A 405 6.45 -14.51 -25.98
N PHE A 406 7.44 -13.67 -25.71
CA PHE A 406 7.31 -12.21 -25.76
C PHE A 406 6.97 -11.72 -27.17
N LEU A 407 7.75 -12.14 -28.18
CA LEU A 407 7.55 -11.74 -29.58
C LEU A 407 6.20 -12.20 -30.12
N VAL A 408 5.80 -13.44 -29.81
CA VAL A 408 4.49 -13.97 -30.22
C VAL A 408 3.36 -13.17 -29.57
N THR A 409 3.44 -12.92 -28.26
CA THR A 409 2.37 -12.20 -27.52
C THR A 409 2.18 -10.78 -28.05
N PHE A 410 3.26 -9.99 -28.13
CA PHE A 410 3.18 -8.60 -28.59
C PHE A 410 2.93 -8.53 -30.10
N GLY A 411 3.55 -9.42 -30.88
CA GLY A 411 3.39 -9.48 -32.34
C GLY A 411 1.96 -9.77 -32.75
N LEU A 412 1.28 -10.71 -32.08
CA LEU A 412 -0.14 -11.00 -32.35
C LEU A 412 -1.05 -9.81 -32.05
N ILE A 413 -0.79 -9.09 -30.95
CA ILE A 413 -1.58 -7.89 -30.60
C ILE A 413 -1.34 -6.78 -31.63
N ILE A 414 -0.07 -6.50 -31.98
CA ILE A 414 0.27 -5.48 -32.98
C ILE A 414 -0.34 -5.83 -34.33
N TRP A 415 -0.23 -7.09 -34.77
CA TRP A 415 -0.83 -7.57 -36.02
C TRP A 415 -2.35 -7.39 -36.02
N ALA A 416 -3.03 -7.69 -34.92
CA ALA A 416 -4.47 -7.48 -34.80
C ALA A 416 -4.86 -5.99 -34.86
N LEU A 417 -4.08 -5.11 -34.23
CA LEU A 417 -4.31 -3.66 -34.25
C LEU A 417 -4.04 -3.04 -35.63
N ASP A 418 -3.02 -3.53 -36.33
CA ASP A 418 -2.69 -3.13 -37.69
C ASP A 418 -3.83 -3.47 -38.66
N LYS A 419 -4.42 -4.67 -38.54
CA LYS A 419 -5.62 -5.05 -39.31
C LYS A 419 -6.85 -4.19 -39.02
N LEU A 420 -6.88 -3.53 -37.86
CA LEU A 420 -7.92 -2.56 -37.51
C LEU A 420 -7.56 -1.13 -37.95
N ASN A 421 -6.41 -0.91 -38.59
CA ASN A 421 -5.90 0.42 -39.01
C ASN A 421 -5.68 1.38 -37.83
N PHE A 422 -5.18 0.88 -36.69
CA PHE A 422 -4.77 1.76 -35.60
C PHE A 422 -3.56 2.61 -36.01
N SER A 423 -3.50 3.87 -35.59
CA SER A 423 -2.27 4.66 -35.72
C SER A 423 -1.17 4.09 -34.84
N TRP A 424 0.10 4.27 -35.22
CA TRP A 424 1.23 3.72 -34.45
C TRP A 424 1.24 4.23 -33.00
N LEU A 425 0.84 5.49 -32.77
CA LEU A 425 0.75 6.07 -31.43
C LEU A 425 -0.36 5.38 -30.61
N SER A 426 -1.54 5.21 -31.21
CA SER A 426 -2.66 4.51 -30.59
C SER A 426 -2.33 3.04 -30.28
N MET A 427 -1.55 2.37 -31.14
CA MET A 427 -1.04 1.01 -30.86
C MET A 427 -0.14 0.98 -29.61
N VAL A 428 0.83 1.90 -29.52
CA VAL A 428 1.75 2.00 -28.37
C VAL A 428 0.97 2.23 -27.08
N ILE A 429 0.04 3.19 -27.08
CA ILE A 429 -0.75 3.49 -25.89
C ILE A 429 -1.64 2.30 -25.53
N PHE A 430 -2.26 1.62 -26.49
CA PHE A 430 -3.06 0.43 -26.25
C PHE A 430 -2.23 -0.71 -25.61
N LEU A 431 -1.02 -0.97 -26.09
CA LEU A 431 -0.10 -1.97 -25.50
C LEU A 431 0.29 -1.62 -24.06
N VAL A 432 0.54 -0.34 -23.77
CA VAL A 432 0.80 0.15 -22.40
C VAL A 432 -0.39 -0.17 -21.50
N PHE A 433 -1.62 0.15 -21.92
CA PHE A 433 -2.84 -0.08 -21.13
C PHE A 433 -3.15 -1.56 -20.92
N ILE A 434 -3.05 -2.40 -21.95
CA ILE A 434 -3.21 -3.86 -21.80
C ILE A 434 -2.20 -4.39 -20.78
N SER A 435 -0.94 -4.00 -20.89
CA SER A 435 0.11 -4.45 -19.97
C SER A 435 -0.20 -4.05 -18.53
N LEU A 436 -0.63 -2.80 -18.30
CA LEU A 436 -1.05 -2.30 -16.99
C LEU A 436 -2.26 -3.06 -16.44
N ILE A 437 -3.25 -3.38 -17.28
CA ILE A 437 -4.43 -4.16 -16.87
C ILE A 437 -4.06 -5.60 -16.51
N CYS A 438 -3.24 -6.26 -17.32
CA CYS A 438 -2.79 -7.62 -16.99
C CYS A 438 -2.04 -7.64 -15.66
N PHE A 439 -1.20 -6.63 -15.39
CA PHE A 439 -0.52 -6.49 -14.11
C PHE A 439 -1.49 -6.22 -12.94
N ALA A 440 -2.43 -5.30 -13.10
CA ALA A 440 -3.45 -5.00 -12.10
C ALA A 440 -4.34 -6.22 -11.82
N GLY A 441 -4.74 -6.94 -12.86
CA GLY A 441 -5.49 -8.19 -12.79
C GLY A 441 -4.76 -9.28 -12.00
N LEU A 442 -3.45 -9.47 -12.25
CA LEU A 442 -2.63 -10.37 -11.45
C LEU A 442 -2.60 -9.94 -9.97
N ARG A 443 -2.45 -8.64 -9.69
CA ARG A 443 -2.44 -8.11 -8.32
C ARG A 443 -3.76 -8.38 -7.60
N ILE A 444 -4.90 -8.25 -8.28
CA ILE A 444 -6.23 -8.56 -7.73
C ILE A 444 -6.39 -10.07 -7.49
N ARG A 445 -5.91 -10.91 -8.42
CA ARG A 445 -5.91 -12.38 -8.24
C ARG A 445 -5.03 -12.81 -7.07
N GLN A 446 -3.89 -12.16 -6.85
CA GLN A 446 -3.05 -12.42 -5.68
C GLN A 446 -3.75 -12.03 -4.38
N ARG A 447 -4.46 -10.88 -4.38
CA ARG A 447 -5.27 -10.44 -3.23
C ARG A 447 -6.42 -11.40 -2.92
N SER A 448 -7.09 -11.98 -3.92
CA SER A 448 -8.19 -12.92 -3.66
C SER A 448 -7.73 -14.21 -2.99
N LYS A 449 -6.45 -14.57 -3.16
CA LYS A 449 -5.82 -15.74 -2.55
C LYS A 449 -5.27 -15.47 -1.15
N GLU A 450 -5.46 -14.27 -0.62
CA GLU A 450 -4.93 -13.87 0.70
C GLU A 450 -5.39 -14.77 1.83
N LEU A 451 -6.66 -15.20 1.80
CA LEU A 451 -7.20 -16.07 2.85
C LEU A 451 -6.86 -17.54 2.63
N SER A 452 -6.26 -17.92 1.49
CA SER A 452 -5.99 -19.31 1.13
C SER A 452 -4.71 -19.82 1.79
N VAL A 453 -4.85 -20.79 2.68
CA VAL A 453 -3.74 -21.54 3.26
C VAL A 453 -3.30 -22.69 2.32
N GLU A 454 -4.18 -23.09 1.41
CA GLU A 454 -3.95 -24.20 0.47
C GLU A 454 -3.05 -23.83 -0.73
N LYS A 455 -2.19 -24.77 -1.12
CA LYS A 455 -1.45 -24.75 -2.39
C LYS A 455 -2.38 -25.24 -3.50
N GLU A 456 -2.78 -24.35 -4.40
CA GLU A 456 -3.62 -24.73 -5.54
C GLU A 456 -2.92 -25.78 -6.43
N LYS A 457 -3.69 -26.77 -6.89
CA LYS A 457 -3.30 -27.63 -8.01
C LYS A 457 -3.51 -26.84 -9.30
N GLU A 458 -2.45 -26.56 -10.04
CA GLU A 458 -2.53 -25.85 -11.32
C GLU A 458 -3.26 -26.73 -12.36
N SER A 459 -4.27 -26.17 -13.02
CA SER A 459 -4.94 -26.81 -14.16
C SER A 459 -4.15 -26.54 -15.44
N GLY A 460 -4.03 -27.53 -16.33
CA GLY A 460 -3.22 -27.41 -17.56
C GLY A 460 -3.62 -26.27 -18.49
N TRP A 461 -4.90 -25.85 -18.50
CA TRP A 461 -5.35 -24.69 -19.27
C TRP A 461 -4.88 -23.35 -18.69
N VAL A 462 -4.74 -23.27 -17.36
CA VAL A 462 -4.28 -22.06 -16.67
C VAL A 462 -2.82 -21.77 -17.03
N PHE A 463 -2.01 -22.82 -17.23
CA PHE A 463 -0.61 -22.70 -17.64
C PHE A 463 -0.45 -21.92 -18.94
N TRP A 464 -1.24 -22.20 -19.98
CA TRP A 464 -1.16 -21.50 -21.26
C TRP A 464 -1.53 -20.02 -21.15
N ILE A 465 -2.59 -19.71 -20.39
CA ILE A 465 -3.00 -18.32 -20.14
C ILE A 465 -1.88 -17.57 -19.40
N GLU A 466 -1.27 -18.20 -18.39
CA GLU A 466 -0.17 -17.60 -17.63
C GLU A 466 1.09 -17.41 -18.48
N LEU A 467 1.38 -18.34 -19.40
CA LEU A 467 2.51 -18.25 -20.31
C LEU A 467 2.43 -16.99 -21.19
N PHE A 468 1.31 -16.77 -21.87
CA PHE A 468 1.12 -15.60 -22.75
C PHE A 468 0.81 -14.31 -21.99
N ALA A 469 0.24 -14.39 -20.78
CA ALA A 469 0.05 -13.21 -19.94
C ALA A 469 1.37 -12.69 -19.33
N LEU A 470 2.36 -13.57 -19.12
CA LEU A 470 3.60 -13.22 -18.43
C LEU A 470 4.38 -12.05 -19.06
N PRO A 471 4.60 -11.99 -20.39
CA PRO A 471 5.19 -10.83 -21.05
C PRO A 471 4.46 -9.51 -20.74
N LEU A 472 3.13 -9.49 -20.88
CA LEU A 472 2.29 -8.32 -20.63
C LEU A 472 2.36 -7.90 -19.16
N VAL A 473 2.26 -8.86 -18.24
CA VAL A 473 2.38 -8.62 -16.79
C VAL A 473 3.75 -8.04 -16.44
N ARG A 474 4.84 -8.54 -17.05
CA ARG A 474 6.19 -8.04 -16.75
C ARG A 474 6.40 -6.62 -17.26
N VAL A 475 5.93 -6.32 -18.47
CA VAL A 475 5.93 -4.95 -19.00
C VAL A 475 5.05 -4.04 -18.16
N GLY A 476 3.85 -4.48 -17.78
CA GLY A 476 2.94 -3.74 -16.92
C GLY A 476 3.53 -3.45 -15.53
N LYS A 477 4.20 -4.43 -14.92
CA LYS A 477 4.94 -4.26 -13.67
C LYS A 477 6.06 -3.23 -13.82
N TRP A 478 6.83 -3.31 -14.92
CA TRP A 478 7.88 -2.35 -15.20
C TRP A 478 7.31 -0.94 -15.38
N LEU A 479 6.27 -0.78 -16.19
CA LEU A 479 5.56 0.48 -16.42
C LEU A 479 5.01 1.06 -15.12
N SER A 480 4.30 0.26 -14.31
CA SER A 480 3.78 0.70 -13.01
C SER A 480 4.88 1.17 -12.06
N ASN A 481 6.06 0.52 -12.08
CA ASN A 481 7.21 0.93 -11.29
C ASN A 481 7.93 2.18 -11.83
N GLN A 482 7.86 2.46 -13.14
CA GLN A 482 8.37 3.70 -13.71
C GLN A 482 7.38 4.85 -13.53
N TRP A 483 6.07 4.59 -13.57
CA TRP A 483 5.03 5.61 -13.40
C TRP A 483 5.10 6.28 -12.03
N THR A 484 5.48 5.54 -10.97
CA THR A 484 5.76 6.11 -9.65
C THR A 484 7.01 6.99 -9.61
N ARG A 485 7.93 6.84 -10.58
CA ARG A 485 9.12 7.70 -10.72
C ARG A 485 8.83 8.96 -11.54
N PHE A 486 7.98 8.84 -12.57
CA PHE A 486 7.50 9.96 -13.37
C PHE A 486 6.23 10.54 -12.77
N ASN A 487 6.34 11.03 -11.54
CA ASN A 487 5.25 11.66 -10.79
C ASN A 487 4.71 12.94 -11.48
N ILE A 488 5.07 13.23 -12.73
CA ILE A 488 4.70 14.42 -13.50
C ILE A 488 3.18 14.53 -13.64
N LEU A 489 2.46 13.45 -13.96
CA LEU A 489 0.99 13.51 -14.07
C LEU A 489 0.31 13.74 -12.72
N VAL A 490 0.84 13.15 -11.64
CA VAL A 490 0.35 13.38 -10.28
C VAL A 490 0.68 14.81 -9.84
N VAL A 491 1.88 15.30 -10.10
CA VAL A 491 2.30 16.68 -9.83
C VAL A 491 1.47 17.68 -10.63
N ILE A 492 1.16 17.39 -11.90
CA ILE A 492 0.26 18.19 -12.73
C ILE A 492 -1.14 18.18 -12.12
N PHE A 493 -1.66 17.03 -11.71
CA PHE A 493 -2.97 16.94 -11.06
C PHE A 493 -2.98 17.69 -9.72
N ASP A 494 -1.95 17.52 -8.89
CA ASP A 494 -1.78 18.20 -7.61
C ASP A 494 -1.69 19.72 -7.80
N LEU A 495 -0.99 20.20 -8.83
CA LEU A 495 -0.79 21.63 -9.05
C LEU A 495 -1.98 22.30 -9.78
N ILE A 496 -2.56 21.64 -10.78
CA ILE A 496 -3.66 22.22 -11.60
C ILE A 496 -5.02 22.06 -10.92
N LEU A 497 -5.25 20.95 -10.20
CA LEU A 497 -6.56 20.68 -9.60
C LEU A 497 -6.55 20.83 -8.09
N GLU A 498 -5.59 20.24 -7.38
CA GLU A 498 -5.62 20.22 -5.91
C GLU A 498 -5.39 21.60 -5.29
N VAL A 499 -4.41 22.36 -5.78
CA VAL A 499 -4.10 23.69 -5.24
C VAL A 499 -5.29 24.66 -5.38
N PRO A 500 -5.88 24.88 -6.58
CA PRO A 500 -7.04 25.77 -6.71
C PRO A 500 -8.24 25.30 -5.89
N PHE A 501 -8.46 23.99 -5.83
CA PHE A 501 -9.55 23.41 -5.05
C PHE A 501 -9.40 23.68 -3.54
N GLN A 502 -8.19 23.54 -3.00
CA GLN A 502 -7.93 23.83 -1.58
C GLN A 502 -8.12 25.32 -1.25
N ILE A 503 -7.68 26.22 -2.12
CA ILE A 503 -7.90 27.66 -1.98
C ILE A 503 -9.41 27.95 -1.93
N PHE A 504 -10.19 27.31 -2.79
CA PHE A 504 -11.65 27.44 -2.80
C PHE A 504 -12.29 26.94 -1.49
N VAL A 505 -11.86 25.80 -0.96
CA VAL A 505 -12.37 25.27 0.32
C VAL A 505 -12.07 26.22 1.48
N GLN A 506 -10.84 26.75 1.57
CA GLN A 506 -10.46 27.73 2.58
C GLN A 506 -11.25 29.03 2.45
N PHE A 507 -11.49 29.49 1.23
CA PHE A 507 -12.34 30.66 0.97
C PHE A 507 -13.77 30.43 1.49
N LEU A 508 -14.37 29.27 1.23
CA LEU A 508 -15.73 28.95 1.71
C LEU A 508 -15.83 29.00 3.23
N GLU A 509 -14.83 28.49 3.93
CA GLU A 509 -14.78 28.50 5.39
C GLU A 509 -14.66 29.91 5.96
N ASN A 510 -13.71 30.69 5.44
CA ASN A 510 -13.53 32.09 5.85
C ASN A 510 -14.79 32.92 5.54
N TRP A 511 -15.41 32.69 4.39
CA TRP A 511 -16.67 33.31 4.02
C TRP A 511 -17.79 32.97 5.01
N ARG A 512 -17.91 31.70 5.41
CA ARG A 512 -18.92 31.28 6.38
C ARG A 512 -18.66 31.85 7.77
N ARG A 513 -17.40 31.88 8.21
CA ARG A 513 -17.00 32.50 9.48
C ARG A 513 -17.38 33.98 9.49
N PHE A 514 -17.06 34.70 8.42
CA PHE A 514 -17.47 36.10 8.24
C PHE A 514 -19.00 36.27 8.28
N LEU A 515 -19.77 35.41 7.62
CA LEU A 515 -21.25 35.45 7.69
C LEU A 515 -21.78 35.20 9.11
N LYS A 516 -21.11 34.34 9.89
CA LYS A 516 -21.49 34.06 11.28
C LYS A 516 -21.19 35.26 12.17
N GLU A 517 -19.99 35.83 12.06
CA GLU A 517 -19.58 37.05 12.78
C GLU A 517 -20.53 38.22 12.45
N LYS A 518 -20.87 38.43 11.17
CA LYS A 518 -21.84 39.47 10.77
C LYS A 518 -23.25 39.22 11.29
N LYS A 519 -23.67 37.96 11.42
CA LYS A 519 -24.97 37.63 12.01
C LYS A 519 -24.99 37.88 13.50
N GLU A 520 -23.89 37.59 14.21
CA GLU A 520 -23.72 37.89 15.63
C GLU A 520 -23.66 39.40 15.89
N GLU A 521 -23.08 40.20 14.99
CA GLU A 521 -23.10 41.68 15.08
C GLU A 521 -24.50 42.30 14.87
N ILE A 522 -25.39 41.64 14.14
CA ILE A 522 -26.75 42.13 13.85
C ILE A 522 -27.75 41.75 14.95
N GLN A 523 -27.42 40.76 15.80
CA GLN A 523 -28.21 40.33 16.96
C GLN A 523 -27.79 41.10 18.21
#